data_AF-A0A1E5XK70-F1
#
_entry.id   AF-A0A1E5XK70-F1
#
_cell.length_a   1.000
_cell.length_b   1.000
_cell.length_c   1.000
_cell.angle_alpha   90.00
_cell.angle_beta   90.00
_cell.angle_gamma   90.00
#
_symmetry.space_group_name_H-M   'P 1'
#
loop_
_entity.id
_entity.type
_entity.pdbx_description
1 polymer ?
#
loop_
_entity_poly.entity_id
_entity_poly.type
_entity_poly.pdbx_seq_one_letter_code
_entity_poly.pdbx_strand_id
1 'polypeptide(L)'
;MTQPVFLSAIAAMPWLDLLKVVYFTGKYAEQVGSKRDYIQSMQELFKSTRLNWEMDDHGGIHPLRDTAYAAQRASVIAGLSEPRFANAAAAMARFVDAYDSAKPDNKLAINHVFDAAEALFKLRYQPTPPDRLTTGTAGQYLGKDFPRPKAQHEDESHLKRANSAMVAGFAGWVEACQQYRHELRQPDSDEQPPNELTELLVSAGMSYVRWLVRIDRDA
;
A
#
# COMPACT_ATOMS: atom_id res chain seq x y z
N MET A 1 -13.83 19.69 20.52
CA MET A 1 -12.99 18.98 21.50
C MET A 1 -12.76 17.58 20.98
N THR A 2 -11.73 17.40 20.16
CA THR A 2 -11.28 16.09 19.66
C THR A 2 -10.25 15.57 20.67
N GLN A 3 -10.53 14.43 21.31
CA GLN A 3 -9.45 13.73 22.00
C GLN A 3 -8.38 13.36 20.97
N PRO A 4 -7.08 13.60 21.23
CA PRO A 4 -6.07 13.46 20.21
C PRO A 4 -5.77 11.97 19.99
N VAL A 5 -5.76 11.56 18.72
CA VAL A 5 -5.30 10.28 18.16
C VAL A 5 -3.99 9.76 18.80
N PHE A 6 -3.21 10.67 19.38
CA PHE A 6 -1.99 10.41 20.15
C PHE A 6 -2.18 9.44 21.33
N LEU A 7 -3.25 9.55 22.11
CA LEU A 7 -3.45 8.71 23.31
C LEU A 7 -3.84 7.27 22.95
N SER A 8 -4.56 7.05 21.85
CA SER A 8 -4.94 5.71 21.40
C SER A 8 -3.76 4.91 20.85
N ALA A 9 -2.80 5.56 20.17
CA ALA A 9 -1.60 4.89 19.67
C ALA A 9 -0.67 4.45 20.81
N ILE A 10 -0.54 5.28 21.85
CA ILE A 10 0.22 4.97 23.07
C ILE A 10 -0.32 3.74 23.79
N ALA A 11 -1.64 3.56 23.83
CA ALA A 11 -2.27 2.44 24.53
C ALA A 11 -1.99 1.07 23.88
N ALA A 12 -1.70 1.03 22.58
CA ALA A 12 -1.36 -0.18 21.83
C ALA A 12 0.14 -0.49 21.82
N MET A 13 0.98 0.39 22.38
CA MET A 13 2.43 0.26 22.37
C MET A 13 2.92 -0.74 23.42
N PRO A 14 3.82 -1.67 23.08
CA PRO A 14 4.49 -2.50 24.08
C PRO A 14 5.11 -1.61 25.17
N TRP A 15 4.97 -2.00 26.43
CA TRP A 15 5.35 -1.14 27.57
C TRP A 15 6.82 -0.69 27.53
N LEU A 16 7.74 -1.52 26.99
CA LEU A 16 9.15 -1.16 26.80
C LEU A 16 9.35 -0.08 25.74
N ASP A 17 8.57 -0.11 24.68
CA ASP A 17 8.62 0.90 23.62
C ASP A 17 7.99 2.20 24.11
N LEU A 18 6.91 2.10 24.90
CA LEU A 18 6.30 3.24 25.56
C LEU A 18 7.28 3.92 26.51
N LEU A 19 8.01 3.17 27.33
CA LEU A 19 9.02 3.75 28.22
C LEU A 19 10.13 4.47 27.45
N LYS A 20 10.58 3.92 26.31
CA LYS A 20 11.55 4.60 25.45
C LYS A 20 10.97 5.90 24.88
N VAL A 21 9.76 5.85 24.33
CA VAL A 21 9.09 7.04 23.79
C VAL A 21 8.93 8.10 24.87
N VAL A 22 8.43 7.76 26.05
CA VAL A 22 8.21 8.70 27.17
C VAL A 22 9.53 9.26 27.69
N TYR A 23 10.54 8.42 27.92
CA TYR A 23 11.88 8.86 28.37
C TYR A 23 12.49 9.87 27.39
N PHE A 24 12.44 9.57 26.09
CA PHE A 24 13.02 10.44 25.08
C PHE A 24 12.17 11.68 24.83
N THR A 25 10.84 11.58 24.88
CA THR A 25 9.96 12.75 24.80
C THR A 25 10.25 13.74 25.93
N GLY A 26 10.42 13.24 27.17
CA GLY A 26 10.79 14.09 28.31
C GLY A 26 12.17 14.74 28.14
N LYS A 27 13.16 13.99 27.66
CA LYS A 27 14.53 14.49 27.44
C LYS A 27 14.63 15.52 26.31
N TYR A 28 13.87 15.32 25.23
CA TYR A 28 13.95 16.16 24.03
C TYR A 28 12.95 17.32 24.05
N ALA A 29 11.81 17.23 24.73
CA ALA A 29 10.87 18.35 24.84
C ALA A 29 11.50 19.59 25.50
N GLU A 30 12.51 19.41 26.35
CA GLU A 30 13.25 20.51 26.98
C GLU A 30 14.39 21.07 26.10
N GLN A 31 14.86 20.31 25.10
CA GLN A 31 16.06 20.66 24.31
C GLN A 31 15.76 21.12 22.90
N VAL A 32 14.54 20.90 22.41
CA VAL A 32 14.23 21.03 20.99
C VAL A 32 13.40 22.29 20.71
N GLY A 33 13.98 23.23 19.97
CA GLY A 33 13.39 24.55 19.73
C GLY A 33 12.22 24.58 18.74
N SER A 34 11.99 23.52 17.96
CA SER A 34 10.89 23.46 16.99
C SER A 34 10.21 22.08 16.91
N LYS A 35 8.92 22.06 16.55
CA LYS A 35 8.16 20.82 16.31
C LYS A 35 8.84 19.91 15.28
N ARG A 36 9.49 20.50 14.27
CA ARG A 36 10.16 19.77 13.19
C ARG A 36 11.38 19.00 13.71
N ASP A 37 12.20 19.65 14.52
CA ASP A 37 13.40 19.05 15.11
C ASP A 37 13.01 17.91 16.07
N TYR A 38 11.85 18.02 16.73
CA TYR A 38 11.32 16.99 17.61
C TYR A 38 10.90 15.76 16.80
N ILE A 39 10.12 15.96 15.73
CA ILE A 39 9.70 14.89 14.82
C ILE A 39 10.92 14.18 14.24
N GLN A 40 11.91 14.93 13.75
CA GLN A 40 13.12 14.36 13.19
C GLN A 40 13.90 13.54 14.23
N SER A 41 14.06 14.06 15.45
CA SER A 41 14.75 13.35 16.54
C SER A 41 14.03 12.06 16.93
N MET A 42 12.69 12.07 16.96
CA MET A 42 11.88 10.89 17.24
C MET A 42 11.95 9.86 16.11
N GLN A 43 11.91 10.30 14.85
CA GLN A 43 12.11 9.43 13.68
C GLN A 43 13.50 8.77 13.68
N GLU A 44 14.55 9.52 14.04
CA GLU A 44 15.91 9.01 14.20
C GLU A 44 16.01 7.98 15.33
N LEU A 45 15.38 8.26 16.48
CA LEU A 45 15.31 7.33 17.60
C LEU A 45 14.63 6.02 17.20
N PHE A 46 13.48 6.08 16.53
CA PHE A 46 12.73 4.89 16.13
C PHE A 46 13.58 4.00 15.21
N LYS A 47 14.29 4.63 14.26
CA LYS A 47 15.26 3.94 13.38
C LYS A 47 16.44 3.35 14.15
N SER A 48 17.08 4.12 15.04
CA SER A 48 18.30 3.68 15.73
C SER A 48 18.04 2.58 16.76
N THR A 49 16.85 2.56 17.35
CA THR A 49 16.44 1.59 18.37
C THR A 49 15.63 0.42 17.81
N ARG A 50 15.42 0.38 16.47
CA ARG A 50 14.64 -0.64 15.77
C ARG A 50 13.25 -0.82 16.39
N LEU A 51 12.60 0.29 16.72
CA LEU A 51 11.22 0.25 17.19
C LEU A 51 10.31 -0.09 16.01
N ASN A 52 9.33 -0.94 16.27
CA ASN A 52 8.27 -1.27 15.31
C ASN A 52 7.21 -0.17 15.30
N TRP A 53 7.64 1.09 15.23
CA TRP A 53 6.81 2.28 15.19
C TRP A 53 7.43 3.32 14.25
N GLU A 54 6.59 4.10 13.59
CA GLU A 54 7.00 5.25 12.77
C GLU A 54 6.30 6.52 13.25
N MET A 55 6.93 7.67 13.02
CA MET A 55 6.32 8.97 13.28
C MET A 55 6.16 9.73 11.95
N ASP A 56 4.95 10.17 11.65
CA ASP A 56 4.65 10.96 10.45
C ASP A 56 5.09 12.43 10.58
N ASP A 57 5.01 13.18 9.48
CA ASP A 57 5.41 14.59 9.41
C ASP A 57 4.53 15.53 10.25
N HIS A 58 3.40 15.04 10.76
CA HIS A 58 2.51 15.76 11.66
C HIS A 58 2.77 15.44 13.14
N GLY A 59 3.61 14.44 13.44
CA GLY A 59 3.93 13.94 14.78
C GLY A 59 3.01 12.81 15.26
N GLY A 60 2.21 12.20 14.37
CA GLY A 60 1.43 11.00 14.64
C GLY A 60 2.33 9.76 14.69
N ILE A 61 2.07 8.86 15.64
CA ILE A 61 2.83 7.63 15.83
C ILE A 61 2.00 6.44 15.34
N HIS A 62 2.58 5.61 14.47
CA HIS A 62 1.91 4.47 13.82
C HIS A 62 2.73 3.18 14.00
N PRO A 63 2.09 2.00 14.10
CA PRO A 63 2.81 0.73 14.12
C PRO A 63 3.57 0.50 12.81
N LEU A 64 4.85 0.13 12.92
CA LEU A 64 5.64 -0.37 11.80
C LEU A 64 5.51 -1.91 11.79
N ARG A 65 4.66 -2.46 10.91
CA ARG A 65 4.42 -3.92 10.84
C ARG A 65 5.70 -4.69 10.55
N ASP A 66 6.32 -4.40 9.42
CA ASP A 66 7.63 -4.90 9.05
C ASP A 66 8.35 -3.93 8.10
N THR A 67 9.68 -4.04 8.03
CA THR A 67 10.53 -3.14 7.22
C THR A 67 10.37 -3.33 5.71
N ALA A 68 10.05 -4.54 5.24
CA ALA A 68 9.79 -4.84 3.84
C ALA A 68 8.46 -4.23 3.37
N TYR A 69 7.40 -4.36 4.18
CA TYR A 69 6.12 -3.68 3.95
C TYR A 69 6.31 -2.17 3.86
N ALA A 70 7.01 -1.57 4.82
CA ALA A 70 7.25 -0.12 4.84
C ALA A 70 8.06 0.34 3.60
N ALA A 71 9.10 -0.40 3.22
CA ALA A 71 9.89 -0.11 2.03
C ALA A 71 9.06 -0.25 0.74
N GLN A 72 8.21 -1.27 0.67
CA GLN A 72 7.32 -1.49 -0.47
C GLN A 72 6.29 -0.38 -0.61
N ARG A 73 5.63 -0.01 0.50
CA ARG A 73 4.66 1.09 0.57
C ARG A 73 5.28 2.41 0.11
N ALA A 74 6.47 2.75 0.64
CA ALA A 74 7.21 3.94 0.23
C ALA A 74 7.56 3.93 -1.26
N SER A 75 7.99 2.78 -1.80
CA SER A 75 8.28 2.62 -3.22
C SER A 75 7.05 2.83 -4.11
N VAL A 76 5.88 2.34 -3.71
CA VAL A 76 4.62 2.55 -4.44
C VAL A 76 4.22 4.01 -4.42
N ILE A 77 4.20 4.65 -3.24
CA ILE A 77 3.81 6.06 -3.09
C ILE A 77 4.72 6.96 -3.93
N ALA A 78 6.04 6.75 -3.89
CA ALA A 78 6.98 7.49 -4.73
C ALA A 78 6.70 7.30 -6.24
N GLY A 79 6.34 6.08 -6.65
CA GLY A 79 5.96 5.77 -8.02
C GLY A 79 4.70 6.51 -8.51
N LEU A 80 3.78 6.84 -7.60
CA LEU A 80 2.49 7.49 -7.87
C LEU A 80 2.53 9.03 -7.76
N SER A 81 3.72 9.63 -7.65
CA SER A 81 3.90 11.07 -7.45
C SER A 81 3.48 11.95 -8.64
N GLU A 82 3.34 11.38 -9.84
CA GLU A 82 2.94 12.15 -11.02
C GLU A 82 1.43 12.46 -11.03
N PRO A 83 1.00 13.67 -11.46
CA PRO A 83 -0.42 14.06 -11.48
C PRO A 83 -1.34 13.09 -12.24
N ARG A 84 -0.82 12.42 -13.29
CA ARG A 84 -1.58 11.41 -14.05
C ARG A 84 -2.07 10.24 -13.16
N PHE A 85 -1.35 9.95 -12.08
CA PHE A 85 -1.65 8.85 -11.16
C PHE A 85 -2.50 9.27 -9.95
N ALA A 86 -3.05 10.49 -9.93
CA ALA A 86 -3.75 11.04 -8.78
C ALA A 86 -4.86 10.15 -8.21
N ASN A 87 -5.63 9.47 -9.06
CA ASN A 87 -6.68 8.54 -8.62
C ASN A 87 -6.12 7.34 -7.86
N ALA A 88 -5.01 6.77 -8.35
CA ALA A 88 -4.34 5.65 -7.70
C ALA A 88 -3.62 6.10 -6.42
N ALA A 89 -3.02 7.29 -6.42
CA ALA A 89 -2.41 7.89 -5.23
C ALA A 89 -3.44 8.13 -4.12
N ALA A 90 -4.63 8.64 -4.48
CA ALA A 90 -5.73 8.85 -3.53
C ALA A 90 -6.24 7.53 -2.94
N ALA A 91 -6.34 6.47 -3.75
CA ALA A 91 -6.70 5.14 -3.26
C ALA A 91 -5.62 4.58 -2.30
N MET A 92 -4.33 4.74 -2.64
CA MET A 92 -3.24 4.33 -1.74
C MET A 92 -3.22 5.11 -0.42
N ALA A 93 -3.55 6.41 -0.43
CA ALA A 93 -3.68 7.19 0.80
C ALA A 93 -4.79 6.62 1.72
N ARG A 94 -5.96 6.29 1.16
CA ARG A 94 -7.05 5.66 1.94
C ARG A 94 -6.69 4.27 2.44
N PHE A 95 -5.89 3.52 1.69
CA PHE A 95 -5.33 2.26 2.16
C PHE A 95 -4.47 2.46 3.41
N VAL A 96 -3.57 3.45 3.41
CA VAL A 96 -2.74 3.80 4.57
C VAL A 96 -3.62 4.12 5.77
N ASP A 97 -4.62 4.99 5.57
CA ASP A 97 -5.57 5.36 6.63
C ASP A 97 -6.32 4.14 7.20
N ALA A 98 -6.73 3.20 6.35
CA ALA A 98 -7.46 2.01 6.77
C ALA A 98 -6.56 0.99 7.49
N TYR A 99 -5.35 0.76 6.98
CA TYR A 99 -4.51 -0.38 7.37
C TYR A 99 -3.51 -0.07 8.49
N ASP A 100 -3.02 1.18 8.54
CA ASP A 100 -1.99 1.63 9.48
C ASP A 100 -2.59 2.33 10.71
N SER A 101 -3.93 2.42 10.79
CA SER A 101 -4.62 2.90 11.97
C SER A 101 -4.45 1.98 13.18
N ALA A 102 -4.67 2.51 14.39
CA ALA A 102 -4.63 1.73 15.62
C ALA A 102 -5.67 0.60 15.67
N LYS A 103 -6.72 0.69 14.85
CA LYS A 103 -7.72 -0.36 14.66
C LYS A 103 -7.89 -0.61 13.15
N PRO A 104 -7.02 -1.43 12.55
CA PRO A 104 -7.03 -1.66 11.10
C PRO A 104 -8.37 -2.17 10.59
N ASP A 105 -8.83 -1.63 9.47
CA ASP A 105 -9.93 -2.19 8.68
C ASP A 105 -9.31 -2.94 7.49
N ASN A 106 -9.13 -4.24 7.68
CA ASN A 106 -8.43 -5.10 6.73
C ASN A 106 -9.22 -5.25 5.42
N LYS A 107 -10.55 -5.31 5.49
CA LYS A 107 -11.41 -5.33 4.28
C LYS A 107 -11.22 -4.08 3.46
N LEU A 108 -11.29 -2.92 4.13
CA LEU A 108 -11.19 -1.64 3.47
C LEU A 108 -9.77 -1.42 2.90
N ALA A 109 -8.73 -1.88 3.62
CA ALA A 109 -7.36 -1.88 3.15
C ALA A 109 -7.18 -2.66 1.84
N ILE A 110 -7.68 -3.91 1.78
CA ILE A 110 -7.62 -4.74 0.55
C ILE A 110 -8.35 -4.04 -0.60
N ASN A 111 -9.55 -3.51 -0.33
CA ASN A 111 -10.33 -2.81 -1.34
C ASN A 111 -9.59 -1.57 -1.89
N HIS A 112 -8.94 -0.78 -1.05
CA HIS A 112 -8.24 0.42 -1.50
C HIS A 112 -6.99 0.13 -2.32
N VAL A 113 -6.25 -0.95 -2.03
CA VAL A 113 -5.15 -1.39 -2.90
C VAL A 113 -5.70 -1.89 -4.24
N PHE A 114 -6.84 -2.58 -4.23
CA PHE A 114 -7.54 -2.96 -5.45
C PHE A 114 -7.96 -1.74 -6.28
N ASP A 115 -8.55 -0.72 -5.65
CA ASP A 115 -8.97 0.52 -6.30
C ASP A 115 -7.78 1.23 -6.97
N ALA A 116 -6.62 1.23 -6.32
CA ALA A 116 -5.39 1.79 -6.90
C ALA A 116 -4.96 1.03 -8.16
N ALA A 117 -4.96 -0.31 -8.12
CA ALA A 117 -4.63 -1.14 -9.27
C ALA A 117 -5.64 -0.97 -10.42
N GLU A 118 -6.94 -0.91 -10.12
CA GLU A 118 -7.98 -0.69 -11.12
C GLU A 118 -7.85 0.71 -11.78
N ALA A 119 -7.54 1.74 -10.98
CA ALA A 119 -7.34 3.09 -11.50
C ALA A 119 -6.18 3.14 -12.50
N LEU A 120 -5.04 2.52 -12.19
CA LEU A 120 -3.90 2.43 -13.11
C LEU A 120 -4.21 1.60 -14.35
N PHE A 121 -4.90 0.47 -14.18
CA PHE A 121 -5.30 -0.39 -15.28
C PHE A 121 -6.20 0.37 -16.27
N LYS A 122 -7.20 1.12 -15.79
CA LYS A 122 -8.06 1.93 -16.65
C LYS A 122 -7.31 3.09 -17.30
N LEU A 123 -6.41 3.74 -16.57
CA LEU A 123 -5.60 4.84 -17.09
C LEU A 123 -4.79 4.40 -18.32
N ARG A 124 -4.18 3.21 -18.25
CA ARG A 124 -3.33 2.68 -19.33
C ARG A 124 -4.07 2.51 -20.66
N TYR A 125 -5.35 2.14 -20.63
CA TYR A 125 -6.12 1.82 -21.84
C TYR A 125 -7.01 2.97 -22.31
N GLN A 126 -6.72 4.20 -21.90
CA GLN A 126 -7.37 5.37 -22.49
C GLN A 126 -7.01 5.51 -23.99
N PRO A 127 -7.92 6.07 -24.82
CA PRO A 127 -9.20 6.70 -24.47
C PRO A 127 -10.38 5.73 -24.29
N THR A 128 -10.18 4.42 -24.51
CA THR A 128 -11.24 3.39 -24.43
C THR A 128 -10.97 2.43 -23.27
N PRO A 129 -11.07 2.89 -22.02
CA PRO A 129 -10.75 2.06 -20.87
C PRO A 129 -11.78 0.93 -20.71
N PRO A 130 -11.37 -0.23 -20.19
CA PRO A 130 -12.31 -1.26 -19.78
C PRO A 130 -13.19 -0.79 -18.62
N ASP A 131 -14.45 -1.21 -18.60
CA ASP A 131 -15.43 -0.80 -17.58
C ASP A 131 -14.97 -1.13 -16.16
N ARG A 132 -14.39 -2.33 -15.99
CA ARG A 132 -13.92 -2.86 -14.70
C ARG A 132 -12.67 -3.71 -14.84
N LEU A 133 -11.87 -3.70 -13.79
CA LEU A 133 -10.82 -4.70 -13.60
C LEU A 133 -11.44 -6.00 -13.09
N THR A 134 -11.37 -7.05 -13.91
CA THR A 134 -11.79 -8.41 -13.60
C THR A 134 -10.73 -9.39 -14.06
N THR A 135 -10.81 -10.65 -13.62
CA THR A 135 -9.93 -11.73 -14.09
C THR A 135 -9.91 -11.78 -15.62
N GLY A 136 -11.09 -11.65 -16.25
CA GLY A 136 -11.24 -11.65 -17.71
C GLY A 136 -10.62 -10.44 -18.38
N THR A 137 -10.89 -9.22 -17.88
CA THR A 137 -10.33 -8.01 -18.51
C THR A 137 -8.82 -7.90 -18.30
N ALA A 138 -8.30 -8.31 -17.14
CA ALA A 138 -6.87 -8.37 -16.89
C ALA A 138 -6.15 -9.25 -17.93
N GLY A 139 -6.63 -10.48 -18.15
CA GLY A 139 -6.08 -11.40 -19.14
C GLY A 139 -6.23 -10.89 -20.57
N GLN A 140 -7.40 -10.35 -20.92
CA GLN A 140 -7.69 -9.86 -22.27
C GLN A 140 -6.81 -8.67 -22.68
N TYR A 141 -6.58 -7.73 -21.78
CA TYR A 141 -5.86 -6.50 -22.09
C TYR A 141 -4.35 -6.66 -21.88
N LEU A 142 -3.91 -7.09 -20.69
CA LEU A 142 -2.48 -7.26 -20.42
C LEU A 142 -1.88 -8.41 -21.23
N GLY A 143 -2.63 -9.48 -21.48
CA GLY A 143 -2.15 -10.58 -22.33
C GLY A 143 -1.88 -10.18 -23.78
N LYS A 144 -2.54 -9.12 -24.28
CA LYS A 144 -2.28 -8.57 -25.62
C LYS A 144 -1.08 -7.63 -25.66
N ASP A 145 -0.91 -6.84 -24.60
CA ASP A 145 0.20 -5.89 -24.48
C ASP A 145 1.55 -6.60 -24.27
N PHE A 146 1.55 -7.75 -23.60
CA PHE A 146 2.76 -8.54 -23.30
C PHE A 146 2.88 -9.78 -24.18
N PRO A 147 3.27 -9.62 -25.46
CA PRO A 147 4.61 -10.08 -25.84
C PRO A 147 5.20 -9.20 -26.95
N ARG A 148 5.70 -8.00 -26.61
CA ARG A 148 6.65 -7.32 -27.50
C ARG A 148 8.04 -7.36 -26.87
N PRO A 149 8.80 -8.45 -27.05
CA PRO A 149 10.24 -8.26 -27.16
C PRO A 149 10.44 -7.14 -28.16
N LYS A 150 11.21 -6.11 -27.80
CA LYS A 150 11.80 -5.24 -28.83
C LYS A 150 12.40 -6.18 -29.88
N ALA A 151 12.29 -5.84 -31.16
CA ALA A 151 12.51 -6.70 -32.34
C ALA A 151 13.86 -7.45 -32.48
N GLN A 152 14.62 -7.61 -31.41
CA GLN A 152 15.95 -8.22 -31.32
C GLN A 152 15.93 -9.66 -30.78
N HIS A 153 14.78 -10.21 -30.35
CA HIS A 153 14.72 -11.54 -29.73
C HIS A 153 13.58 -12.40 -30.29
N GLU A 154 13.83 -13.02 -31.46
CA GLU A 154 12.82 -13.80 -32.20
C GLU A 154 12.46 -15.15 -31.53
N ASP A 155 13.16 -15.58 -30.46
CA ASP A 155 13.02 -16.95 -29.91
C ASP A 155 12.77 -17.04 -28.38
N GLU A 156 12.07 -16.07 -27.79
CA GLU A 156 11.88 -15.99 -26.33
C GLU A 156 10.60 -16.67 -25.83
N SER A 157 10.44 -17.97 -26.13
CA SER A 157 9.32 -18.77 -25.61
C SER A 157 9.22 -18.75 -24.06
N HIS A 158 10.34 -18.52 -23.38
CA HIS A 158 10.39 -18.42 -21.92
C HIS A 158 9.87 -17.07 -21.41
N LEU A 159 10.16 -15.94 -22.08
CA LEU A 159 9.60 -14.64 -21.69
C LEU A 159 8.09 -14.59 -21.91
N LYS A 160 7.60 -15.14 -23.02
CA LYS A 160 6.16 -15.26 -23.27
C LYS A 160 5.47 -16.06 -22.16
N ARG A 161 6.05 -17.20 -21.77
CA ARG A 161 5.54 -18.02 -20.66
C ARG A 161 5.59 -17.30 -19.32
N ALA A 162 6.69 -16.62 -19.01
CA ALA A 162 6.83 -15.84 -17.77
C ALA A 162 5.78 -14.72 -17.71
N ASN A 163 5.61 -13.96 -18.79
CA ASN A 163 4.60 -12.90 -18.87
C ASN A 163 3.18 -13.46 -18.70
N SER A 164 2.83 -14.53 -19.41
CA SER A 164 1.53 -15.18 -19.24
C SER A 164 1.30 -15.64 -17.81
N ALA A 165 2.32 -16.20 -17.14
CA ALA A 165 2.23 -16.60 -15.75
C ALA A 165 2.06 -15.39 -14.81
N MET A 166 2.75 -14.27 -15.06
CA MET A 166 2.59 -13.05 -14.26
C MET A 166 1.19 -12.44 -14.45
N VAL A 167 0.67 -12.40 -15.68
CA VAL A 167 -0.71 -11.95 -15.95
C VAL A 167 -1.73 -12.86 -15.27
N ALA A 168 -1.52 -14.18 -15.31
CA ALA A 168 -2.37 -15.14 -14.61
C ALA A 168 -2.32 -14.93 -13.08
N GLY A 169 -1.14 -14.68 -12.52
CA GLY A 169 -0.98 -14.34 -11.10
C GLY A 169 -1.71 -13.05 -10.70
N PHE A 170 -1.63 -12.01 -11.54
CA PHE A 170 -2.39 -10.78 -11.33
C PHE A 170 -3.89 -11.01 -11.41
N ALA A 171 -4.36 -11.79 -12.38
CA ALA A 171 -5.76 -12.14 -12.53
C ALA A 171 -6.30 -12.93 -11.33
N GLY A 172 -5.51 -13.87 -10.78
CA GLY A 172 -5.86 -14.58 -9.55
C GLY A 172 -5.90 -13.68 -8.32
N TRP A 173 -5.00 -12.70 -8.23
CA TRP A 173 -5.05 -11.69 -7.17
C TRP A 173 -6.30 -10.79 -7.30
N VAL A 174 -6.67 -10.39 -8.52
CA VAL A 174 -7.90 -9.64 -8.80
C VAL A 174 -9.13 -10.42 -8.32
N GLU A 175 -9.21 -11.71 -8.62
CA GLU A 175 -10.30 -12.59 -8.17
C GLU A 175 -10.38 -12.67 -6.63
N ALA A 176 -9.25 -12.86 -5.95
CA ALA A 176 -9.20 -12.91 -4.49
C ALA A 176 -9.67 -11.60 -3.85
N CYS A 177 -9.32 -10.45 -4.43
CA CYS A 177 -9.70 -9.15 -3.89
C CYS A 177 -11.17 -8.76 -4.17
N GLN A 178 -11.77 -9.29 -5.24
CA GLN A 178 -13.15 -8.96 -5.62
C GLN A 178 -14.17 -9.34 -4.55
N GLN A 179 -13.91 -10.37 -3.74
CA GLN A 179 -14.80 -10.81 -2.66
C GLN A 179 -15.02 -9.68 -1.64
N TYR A 180 -13.95 -8.98 -1.25
CA TYR A 180 -14.02 -7.87 -0.30
C TYR A 180 -14.78 -6.65 -0.82
N ARG A 181 -14.83 -6.46 -2.15
CA ARG A 181 -15.70 -5.44 -2.78
C ARG A 181 -17.19 -5.76 -2.63
N HIS A 182 -17.55 -7.03 -2.62
CA HIS A 182 -18.93 -7.48 -2.42
C HIS A 182 -19.32 -7.43 -0.95
N GLU A 183 -18.41 -7.81 -0.06
CA GLU A 183 -18.63 -7.79 1.39
C GLU A 183 -18.79 -6.37 1.94
N LEU A 184 -18.06 -5.37 1.43
CA LEU A 184 -18.26 -3.96 1.81
C LEU A 184 -19.67 -3.43 1.50
N ARG A 185 -20.44 -4.12 0.64
CA ARG A 185 -21.84 -3.78 0.33
C ARG A 185 -22.83 -4.50 1.24
N GLN A 186 -22.36 -5.37 2.12
CA GLN A 186 -23.16 -6.12 3.09
C GLN A 186 -22.87 -5.54 4.50
N PRO A 187 -23.72 -4.64 5.00
CA PRO A 187 -23.45 -3.86 6.21
C PRO A 187 -23.34 -4.67 7.51
N ASP A 188 -23.71 -5.96 7.51
CA ASP A 188 -23.78 -6.80 8.72
C ASP A 188 -22.59 -7.77 8.90
N SER A 189 -21.59 -7.72 8.02
CA SER A 189 -20.41 -8.60 8.07
C SER A 189 -19.25 -7.94 8.82
N ASP A 190 -19.25 -8.05 10.15
CA ASP A 190 -18.15 -7.60 11.02
C ASP A 190 -16.87 -8.46 10.90
N GLU A 191 -16.94 -9.57 10.14
CA GLU A 191 -15.87 -10.55 10.05
C GLU A 191 -14.68 -10.02 9.25
N GLN A 192 -13.62 -9.57 9.91
CA GLN A 192 -12.38 -9.11 9.26
C GLN A 192 -11.54 -10.30 8.78
N PRO A 193 -10.89 -10.22 7.60
CA PRO A 193 -9.94 -11.26 7.22
C PRO A 193 -8.76 -11.30 8.20
N PRO A 194 -8.14 -12.49 8.40
CA PRO A 194 -6.94 -12.62 9.21
C PRO A 194 -5.84 -11.65 8.76
N ASN A 195 -5.04 -11.18 9.70
CA ASN A 195 -3.98 -10.21 9.42
C ASN A 195 -2.97 -10.75 8.41
N GLU A 196 -2.62 -12.03 8.50
CA GLU A 196 -1.65 -12.69 7.63
C GLU A 196 -2.14 -12.73 6.17
N LEU A 197 -3.44 -13.00 5.97
CA LEU A 197 -4.05 -12.98 4.64
C LEU A 197 -4.10 -11.56 4.09
N THR A 198 -4.46 -10.60 4.94
CA THR A 198 -4.53 -9.18 4.57
C THR A 198 -3.17 -8.69 4.13
N GLU A 199 -2.13 -8.95 4.93
CA GLU A 199 -0.76 -8.57 4.65
C GLU A 199 -0.26 -9.16 3.32
N LEU A 200 -0.57 -10.43 3.06
CA LEU A 200 -0.25 -11.07 1.79
C LEU A 200 -0.95 -10.38 0.60
N LEU A 201 -2.26 -10.12 0.71
CA LEU A 201 -3.05 -9.53 -0.36
C LEU A 201 -2.63 -8.09 -0.67
N VAL A 202 -2.39 -7.27 0.36
CA VAL A 202 -1.96 -5.88 0.17
C VAL A 202 -0.52 -5.81 -0.34
N SER A 203 0.37 -6.70 0.12
CA SER A 203 1.76 -6.76 -0.37
C SER A 203 1.83 -7.23 -1.82
N ALA A 204 1.04 -8.24 -2.20
CA ALA A 204 0.90 -8.64 -3.61
C ALA A 204 0.32 -7.48 -4.44
N GLY A 205 -0.73 -6.82 -3.95
CA GLY A 205 -1.36 -5.69 -4.62
C GLY A 205 -0.42 -4.51 -4.84
N MET A 206 0.37 -4.13 -3.84
CA MET A 206 1.40 -3.10 -3.95
C MET A 206 2.44 -3.44 -5.02
N SER A 207 2.84 -4.72 -5.14
CA SER A 207 3.73 -5.16 -6.22
C SER A 207 3.09 -4.97 -7.59
N TYR A 208 1.81 -5.31 -7.74
CA TYR A 208 1.08 -5.12 -8.99
C TYR A 208 0.86 -3.64 -9.32
N VAL A 209 0.55 -2.79 -8.34
CA VAL A 209 0.46 -1.33 -8.52
C VAL A 209 1.78 -0.78 -9.06
N ARG A 210 2.91 -1.17 -8.46
CA ARG A 210 4.25 -0.77 -8.95
C ARG A 210 4.52 -1.26 -10.37
N TRP A 211 4.15 -2.51 -10.68
CA TRP A 211 4.27 -3.07 -12.01
C TRP A 211 3.41 -2.29 -13.02
N LEU A 212 2.16 -1.98 -12.69
CA LEU A 212 1.23 -1.21 -13.53
C LEU A 212 1.77 0.20 -13.83
N VAL A 213 2.33 0.90 -12.84
CA VAL A 213 3.00 2.20 -13.05
C VAL A 213 4.16 2.07 -14.04
N ARG A 214 4.98 1.02 -13.91
CA ARG A 214 6.15 0.82 -14.78
C ARG A 214 5.74 0.59 -16.23
N ILE A 215 4.78 -0.31 -16.46
CA ILE A 215 4.34 -0.64 -17.82
C ILE A 215 3.61 0.52 -18.48
N ASP A 216 2.94 1.36 -17.69
CA ASP A 216 2.26 2.55 -18.15
C ASP A 216 3.24 3.64 -18.61
N ARG A 217 4.36 3.82 -17.88
CA ARG A 217 5.46 4.72 -18.30
C ARG A 217 6.21 4.25 -19.53
N ASP A 218 6.22 2.94 -19.78
CA ASP A 218 6.96 2.32 -20.88
C ASP A 218 6.15 2.26 -22.20
N ALA A 219 4.88 2.72 -22.21
CA ALA A 219 4.07 2.83 -23.43
C ALA A 219 4.10 4.22 -24.07
#